data_AF-A0A1M3FU85-F1
#
_entry.id   AF-A0A1M3FU85-F1
#
_cell.length_a   1.000
_cell.length_b   1.000
_cell.length_c   1.000
_cell.angle_alpha   90.00
_cell.angle_beta   90.00
_cell.angle_gamma   90.00
#
_symmetry.space_group_name_H-M   'P 1'
#
loop_
_entity.id
_entity.type
_entity.pdbx_description
1 polymer ?
#
loop_
_entity_poly.entity_id
_entity_poly.type
_entity_poly.pdbx_seq_one_letter_code
_entity_poly.pdbx_strand_id
1 'polypeptide(L)'
;MEILFDRNHPKSLVEAIRLIQNLDLAEEHTVSFYDTSTNDSDLHNPVLLRLDRHRKGIEPATEILFESGFRVVAIKFPKQEPDFFDLSLVVMGMWPKILELLREKQTPFIYKCNGLLGRLIKVKE
;
A
#
# COMPACT_ATOMS: atom_id res chain seq x y z
N MET A 1 10.48 -0.15 -9.57
CA MET A 1 9.86 0.58 -8.44
C MET A 1 9.50 -0.42 -7.36
N GLU A 2 9.85 -0.15 -6.10
CA GLU A 2 9.57 -1.08 -5.01
C GLU A 2 8.25 -0.72 -4.30
N ILE A 3 7.34 -1.69 -4.26
CA ILE A 3 6.05 -1.60 -3.60
C ILE A 3 6.04 -2.55 -2.41
N LEU A 4 6.05 -1.95 -1.22
CA LEU A 4 6.14 -2.64 0.05
C LEU A 4 4.75 -2.83 0.65
N PHE A 5 4.47 -4.02 1.15
CA PHE A 5 3.27 -4.32 1.95
C PHE A 5 3.64 -4.39 3.42
N ASP A 6 2.88 -3.75 4.30
CA ASP A 6 3.11 -3.93 5.74
C ASP A 6 2.86 -5.39 6.19
N ARG A 7 3.40 -5.74 7.35
CA ARG A 7 3.27 -7.08 7.94
C ARG A 7 1.83 -7.49 8.31
N ASN A 8 0.88 -6.56 8.28
CA ASN A 8 -0.51 -6.85 8.61
C ASN A 8 -1.29 -7.41 7.42
N HIS A 9 -0.71 -7.40 6.21
CA HIS A 9 -1.29 -8.03 5.05
C HIS A 9 -1.05 -9.55 5.03
N PRO A 10 -2.01 -10.36 4.54
CA PRO A 10 -1.81 -11.79 4.34
C PRO A 10 -0.68 -12.08 3.35
N LYS A 11 0.16 -13.08 3.66
CA LYS A 11 1.19 -13.58 2.74
C LYS A 11 0.62 -14.00 1.38
N SER A 12 -0.51 -14.71 1.40
CA SER A 12 -1.20 -15.14 0.18
C SER A 12 -1.63 -13.99 -0.72
N LEU A 13 -2.03 -12.85 -0.15
CA LEU A 13 -2.38 -11.65 -0.92
C LEU A 13 -1.15 -11.07 -1.61
N VAL A 14 -0.04 -10.92 -0.89
CA VAL A 14 1.20 -10.36 -1.45
C VAL A 14 1.75 -11.25 -2.56
N GLU A 15 1.71 -12.58 -2.39
CA GLU A 15 2.05 -13.53 -3.45
C GLU A 15 1.12 -13.44 -4.65
N ALA A 16 -0.19 -13.31 -4.44
CA ALA A 16 -1.14 -13.13 -5.53
C ALA A 16 -0.85 -11.85 -6.33
N ILE A 17 -0.54 -10.75 -5.65
CA ILE A 17 -0.15 -9.49 -6.30
C ILE A 17 1.15 -9.65 -7.11
N ARG A 18 2.17 -10.33 -6.55
CA ARG A 18 3.41 -10.65 -7.29
C ARG A 18 3.12 -11.45 -8.56
N LEU A 19 2.26 -12.46 -8.47
CA LEU A 19 1.86 -13.26 -9.62
C LEU A 19 1.12 -12.44 -10.67
N ILE A 20 0.19 -11.56 -10.25
CA ILE A 20 -0.54 -10.66 -11.14
C ILE A 20 0.43 -9.72 -11.87
N GLN A 21 1.41 -9.15 -11.16
CA GLN A 21 2.42 -8.29 -11.78
C GLN A 21 3.29 -9.03 -12.79
N ASN A 22 3.67 -10.27 -12.51
CA ASN A 22 4.46 -11.07 -13.45
C ASN A 22 3.73 -11.38 -14.76
N LEU A 23 2.40 -11.21 -14.83
CA LEU A 23 1.63 -11.33 -16.07
C LEU A 23 1.75 -10.08 -16.95
N ASP A 24 2.07 -8.93 -16.38
CA ASP A 24 2.26 -7.67 -17.10
C ASP A 24 3.76 -7.40 -17.30
N LEU A 25 4.32 -7.97 -18.38
CA LEU A 25 5.75 -7.88 -18.71
C LEU A 25 6.24 -6.46 -19.00
N ALA A 26 5.35 -5.47 -19.07
CA ALA A 26 5.72 -4.08 -19.35
C ALA A 26 6.16 -3.29 -18.11
N GLU A 27 5.88 -3.76 -16.89
CA GLU A 27 6.16 -3.02 -15.67
C GLU A 27 7.11 -3.74 -14.70
N GLU A 28 8.32 -3.20 -14.57
CA GLU A 28 9.29 -3.64 -13.56
C GLU A 28 8.96 -3.03 -12.18
N HIS A 29 7.99 -3.65 -11.52
CA HIS A 29 7.67 -3.36 -10.12
C HIS A 29 8.02 -4.56 -9.26
N THR A 30 8.79 -4.35 -8.20
CA THR A 30 9.06 -5.38 -7.20
C THR A 30 8.06 -5.23 -6.07
N VAL A 31 7.44 -6.33 -5.67
CA VAL A 31 6.56 -6.37 -4.50
C VAL A 31 7.22 -7.17 -3.39
N SER A 32 7.29 -6.59 -2.20
CA SER A 32 7.95 -7.17 -1.03
C SER A 32 7.22 -6.78 0.26
N PHE A 33 7.57 -7.45 1.36
CA PHE A 33 7.09 -7.04 2.68
C PHE A 33 8.00 -5.95 3.25
N TYR A 34 7.39 -4.95 3.88
CA TYR A 34 8.10 -4.02 4.75
C TYR A 34 8.30 -4.67 6.11
N ASP A 35 9.54 -4.97 6.45
CA ASP A 35 9.86 -5.83 7.57
C ASP A 35 11.18 -5.40 8.24
N THR A 36 11.57 -6.02 9.35
CA THR A 36 12.77 -5.66 10.13
C THR A 36 14.09 -5.88 9.39
N SER A 37 14.07 -6.59 8.26
CA SER A 37 15.22 -6.74 7.36
C SER A 37 15.27 -5.67 6.28
N THR A 38 14.19 -4.89 6.10
CA THR A 38 14.18 -3.75 5.19
C THR A 38 15.04 -2.64 5.77
N ASN A 39 16.06 -2.21 5.01
CA ASN A 39 16.87 -1.07 5.33
C ASN A 39 16.37 0.16 4.56
N ASP A 40 15.79 1.13 5.27
CA ASP A 40 15.19 2.31 4.67
C ASP A 40 16.18 3.13 3.82
N SER A 41 17.49 3.09 4.12
CA SER A 41 18.51 3.81 3.34
C SER A 41 18.70 3.29 1.92
N ASP A 42 18.33 2.02 1.69
CA ASP A 42 18.55 1.34 0.42
C ASP A 42 17.32 1.50 -0.51
N LEU A 43 16.24 2.08 0.02
CA LEU A 43 14.99 2.28 -0.71
C LEU A 43 15.03 3.57 -1.54
N HIS A 44 14.89 3.42 -2.85
CA HIS A 44 14.73 4.55 -3.77
C HIS A 44 13.25 4.77 -4.11
N ASN A 45 12.68 5.87 -3.63
CA ASN A 45 11.27 6.25 -3.82
C ASN A 45 10.26 5.16 -3.37
N PRO A 46 10.32 4.74 -2.08
CA PRO A 46 9.52 3.62 -1.60
C PRO A 46 8.03 3.91 -1.62
N VAL A 47 7.26 2.91 -2.05
CA VAL A 47 5.81 2.88 -1.87
C VAL A 47 5.49 1.93 -0.74
N LEU A 48 4.64 2.35 0.19
CA LEU A 48 4.14 1.47 1.23
C LEU A 48 2.62 1.37 1.18
N LEU A 49 2.11 0.15 1.04
CA LEU A 49 0.71 -0.20 1.30
C LEU A 49 0.58 -0.60 2.76
N ARG A 50 -0.17 0.20 3.52
CA ARG A 50 -0.42 -0.03 4.94
C ARG A 50 -1.85 -0.36 5.22
N LEU A 51 -2.07 -1.33 6.12
CA LEU A 51 -3.37 -1.52 6.72
C LEU A 51 -3.54 -0.46 7.81
N ASP A 52 -4.62 0.30 7.74
CA ASP A 52 -4.94 1.35 8.71
C ASP A 52 -6.26 1.02 9.42
N ARG A 53 -6.17 0.81 10.73
CA ARG A 53 -7.30 0.41 11.58
C ARG A 53 -7.99 1.59 12.26
N HIS A 54 -7.45 2.81 12.13
CA HIS A 54 -8.07 3.99 12.71
C HIS A 54 -9.41 4.30 12.04
N ARG A 55 -10.44 4.63 12.83
CA ARG A 55 -11.75 5.00 12.26
C ARG A 55 -11.75 6.37 11.57
N LYS A 56 -10.97 7.32 12.11
CA LYS A 56 -10.86 8.70 11.61
C LYS A 56 -9.40 9.04 11.34
N GLY A 57 -9.15 9.89 10.36
CA GLY A 57 -7.79 10.28 9.98
C GLY A 57 -6.97 9.11 9.44
N ILE A 58 -5.68 9.15 9.72
CA ILE A 58 -4.70 8.09 9.43
C ILE A 58 -3.99 7.70 10.75
N GLU A 59 -3.33 6.55 10.77
CA GLU A 59 -2.46 6.19 11.89
C GLU A 59 -1.24 7.12 11.98
N PRO A 60 -0.79 7.56 13.18
CA PRO A 60 0.40 8.40 13.35
C PRO A 60 1.66 7.80 12.71
N ALA A 61 1.78 6.47 12.72
CA ALA A 61 2.88 5.78 12.08
C ALA A 61 2.94 5.99 10.56
N THR A 62 1.79 6.24 9.91
CA THR A 62 1.72 6.61 8.48
C THR A 62 2.25 8.02 8.26
N GLU A 63 2.02 8.95 9.18
CA GLU A 63 2.55 10.31 9.08
C GLU A 63 4.07 10.33 9.22
N ILE A 64 4.62 9.58 10.17
CA ILE A 64 6.07 9.44 10.38
C ILE A 64 6.76 8.91 9.11
N LEU A 65 6.17 7.91 8.46
CA LEU A 65 6.72 7.35 7.21
C LEU A 65 6.68 8.36 6.06
N PHE A 66 5.59 9.11 5.94
CA PHE A 66 5.51 10.21 4.96
C PHE A 66 6.59 11.27 5.21
N GLU A 67 6.81 11.66 6.46
CA GLU A 67 7.88 12.61 6.83
C GLU A 67 9.28 12.07 6.52
N SER A 68 9.42 10.74 6.49
CA SER A 68 10.64 10.04 6.08
C SER A 68 10.78 9.90 4.54
N GLY A 69 9.87 10.48 3.77
CA GLY A 69 9.92 10.49 2.30
C GLY A 69 9.16 9.36 1.61
N PHE A 70 8.36 8.56 2.33
CA PHE A 70 7.59 7.48 1.73
C PHE A 70 6.36 7.98 0.98
N ARG A 71 5.99 7.25 -0.08
CA ARG A 71 4.67 7.33 -0.71
C ARG A 71 3.76 6.29 -0.07
N VAL A 72 2.73 6.71 0.65
CA VAL A 72 1.90 5.79 1.45
C VAL A 72 0.48 5.70 0.90
N VAL A 73 0.03 4.46 0.68
CA VAL A 73 -1.38 4.12 0.43
C VAL A 73 -1.92 3.39 1.66
N ALA A 74 -2.72 4.10 2.45
CA ALA A 74 -3.35 3.57 3.66
C ALA A 74 -4.70 2.92 3.33
N ILE A 75 -4.76 1.59 3.41
CA ILE A 75 -5.98 0.79 3.23
C ILE A 75 -6.77 0.82 4.55
N LYS A 76 -7.85 1.60 4.59
CA LYS A 76 -8.72 1.74 5.74
C LYS A 76 -9.54 0.46 5.92
N PHE A 77 -9.27 -0.23 7.01
CA PHE A 77 -9.97 -1.45 7.39
C PHE A 77 -10.25 -1.46 8.90
N PRO A 78 -11.22 -0.66 9.39
CA PRO A 78 -11.46 -0.43 10.81
C PRO A 78 -12.13 -1.61 11.54
N LYS A 79 -12.18 -2.81 10.93
CA LYS A 79 -12.69 -4.03 11.57
C LYS A 79 -11.68 -4.50 12.62
N GLN A 80 -12.18 -4.95 13.77
CA GLN A 80 -11.34 -5.40 14.90
C GLN A 80 -10.54 -6.65 14.55
N GLU A 81 -11.18 -7.56 13.81
CA GLU A 81 -10.53 -8.69 13.16
C GLU A 81 -10.62 -8.49 11.64
N PRO A 82 -9.48 -8.44 10.93
CA PRO A 82 -9.51 -8.32 9.49
C PRO A 82 -10.00 -9.63 8.88
N ASP A 83 -11.16 -9.59 8.23
CA ASP A 83 -11.49 -10.60 7.23
C ASP A 83 -10.49 -10.46 6.09
N PHE A 84 -9.54 -11.39 6.05
CA PHE A 84 -8.46 -11.39 5.06
C PHE A 84 -8.98 -11.58 3.64
N PHE A 85 -10.12 -12.23 3.45
CA PHE A 85 -10.73 -12.37 2.15
C PHE A 85 -11.25 -11.02 1.66
N ASP A 86 -12.04 -10.32 2.48
CA ASP A 86 -12.50 -8.96 2.19
C ASP A 86 -11.34 -8.01 1.90
N LEU A 87 -10.31 -8.02 2.76
CA LEU A 87 -9.11 -7.19 2.56
C LEU A 87 -8.44 -7.49 1.23
N SER A 88 -8.30 -8.78 0.89
CA SER A 88 -7.69 -9.20 -0.37
C SER A 88 -8.50 -8.71 -1.57
N LEU A 89 -9.83 -8.84 -1.54
CA LEU A 89 -10.70 -8.33 -2.61
C LEU A 89 -10.57 -6.82 -2.78
N VAL A 90 -10.48 -6.07 -1.68
CA VAL A 90 -10.29 -4.62 -1.71
C VAL A 90 -8.96 -4.27 -2.37
N VAL A 91 -7.86 -4.87 -1.92
CA VAL A 91 -6.52 -4.58 -2.45
C VAL A 91 -6.44 -4.95 -3.92
N MET A 92 -6.89 -6.15 -4.30
CA MET A 92 -6.87 -6.60 -5.69
C MET A 92 -7.76 -5.72 -6.59
N GLY A 93 -8.96 -5.37 -6.14
CA GLY A 93 -9.87 -4.50 -6.90
C GLY A 93 -9.36 -3.06 -7.05
N MET A 94 -8.53 -2.61 -6.11
CA MET A 94 -7.90 -1.28 -6.14
C MET A 94 -6.55 -1.25 -6.85
N TRP A 95 -5.96 -2.42 -7.10
CA TRP A 95 -4.62 -2.54 -7.61
C TRP A 95 -4.36 -1.70 -8.88
N PRO A 96 -5.23 -1.71 -9.91
CA PRO A 96 -4.99 -0.89 -11.11
C PRO A 96 -4.94 0.61 -10.82
N LYS A 97 -5.82 1.11 -9.94
CA LYS A 97 -5.85 2.53 -9.54
C LYS A 97 -4.63 2.92 -8.71
N ILE A 98 -4.13 1.99 -7.90
CA ILE A 98 -2.90 2.20 -7.14
C ILE A 98 -1.74 2.32 -8.11
N LEU A 99 -1.61 1.42 -9.08
CA LEU A 99 -0.54 1.51 -10.09
C LEU A 99 -0.60 2.81 -10.89
N GLU A 100 -1.79 3.22 -11.36
CA GLU A 100 -2.00 4.50 -12.04
C GLU A 100 -1.52 5.69 -11.20
N LEU A 101 -1.95 5.77 -9.93
CA LEU A 101 -1.49 6.80 -8.99
C LEU A 101 0.05 6.81 -8.87
N LEU A 102 0.67 5.63 -8.78
CA LEU A 102 2.12 5.51 -8.59
C LEU A 102 2.94 5.89 -9.82
N ARG A 103 2.36 5.78 -11.03
CA ARG A 103 2.96 6.30 -12.27
C ARG A 103 2.91 7.84 -12.29
N GLU A 104 1.79 8.42 -11.87
CA GLU A 104 1.56 9.87 -11.90
C GLU A 104 2.32 10.64 -10.81
N LYS A 105 2.54 10.03 -9.65
CA LYS A 105 3.03 10.73 -8.45
C LYS A 105 4.40 10.22 -8.03
N GLN A 106 5.43 11.05 -8.24
CA GLN A 106 6.81 10.71 -7.89
C GLN A 106 7.28 11.33 -6.56
N THR A 107 6.50 12.23 -5.97
CA THR A 107 6.80 12.85 -4.67
C THR A 107 6.11 12.10 -3.53
N PRO A 108 6.60 12.23 -2.28
CA PRO A 108 5.94 11.69 -1.10
C PRO A 108 4.47 12.11 -1.04
N PHE A 109 3.60 11.20 -0.60
CA PHE A 109 2.17 11.46 -0.45
C PHE A 109 1.55 10.53 0.58
N ILE A 110 0.34 10.87 1.01
CA ILE A 110 -0.56 9.94 1.71
C ILE A 110 -1.90 9.92 1.01
N TYR A 111 -2.28 8.77 0.48
CA TYR A 111 -3.64 8.49 0.04
C TYR A 111 -4.27 7.46 0.98
N LYS A 112 -5.55 7.63 1.29
CA LYS A 112 -6.34 6.61 1.99
C LYS A 112 -7.34 5.97 1.04
N CYS A 113 -7.51 4.65 1.16
CA CYS A 113 -8.51 3.89 0.45
C CYS A 113 -9.52 3.32 1.44
N ASN A 114 -10.80 3.65 1.27
CA ASN A 114 -11.87 3.01 2.06
C ASN A 114 -12.29 1.71 1.38
N GLY A 115 -12.15 0.58 2.06
CA GLY A 115 -12.40 -0.74 1.47
C GLY A 115 -13.78 -0.95 0.85
N LEU A 116 -14.80 -0.19 1.27
CA LEU A 116 -16.16 -0.31 0.72
C LEU A 116 -16.43 0.51 -0.54
N LEU A 117 -15.62 1.54 -0.84
CA LEU A 117 -15.94 2.52 -1.90
C LEU A 117 -14.91 2.55 -3.03
N GLY A 118 -13.78 1.86 -2.88
CA GLY A 118 -12.76 1.74 -3.92
C GLY A 118 -12.25 3.10 -4.45
N ARG A 119 -12.17 4.11 -3.58
CA ARG A 119 -11.70 5.46 -3.90
C ARG A 119 -10.42 5.76 -3.15
N LEU A 120 -9.43 6.25 -3.89
CA LEU A 120 -8.22 6.86 -3.33
C LEU A 120 -8.55 8.30 -2.97
N ILE A 121 -8.38 8.66 -1.70
CA ILE A 121 -8.62 10.00 -1.18
C ILE A 121 -7.29 10.57 -0.74
N LYS A 122 -6.88 11.70 -1.34
CA LYS A 122 -5.67 12.41 -0.93
C LYS A 122 -5.80 12.92 0.49
N VAL A 123 -4.80 12.62 1.32
CA VAL A 123 -4.69 13.11 2.70
C VAL A 123 -3.60 14.18 2.77
N LYS A 124 -2.43 13.91 2.19
CA LYS A 124 -1.26 14.79 2.21
C LYS A 124 -0.43 14.60 0.93
N GLU A 125 0.26 15.63 0.49
CA GLU A 125 1.20 15.68 -0.64
C GLU A 125 2.18 16.82 -0.38
#